data_AF-A0A3F2ZTJ7-F1
#
_entry.id   AF-A0A3F2ZTJ7-F1
#
_cell.length_a   1.000
_cell.length_b   1.000
_cell.length_c   1.000
_cell.angle_alpha   90.00
_cell.angle_beta   90.00
_cell.angle_gamma   90.00
#
_symmetry.space_group_name_H-M   'P 1'
#
loop_
_entity.id
_entity.type
_entity.pdbx_description
1 polymer ?
#
loop_
_entity_poly.entity_id
_entity_poly.type
_entity_poly.pdbx_seq_one_letter_code
_entity_poly.pdbx_strand_id
1 'polypeptide(L)'
;MKKKIGLIMSMVLLFVFVFSGINNAYVAHAEKNNDFVIGTHNLNNTEKNSAKVGDMLREPEIGWKRYDDKNNNISYIGNWRTSTESGSLKWNGSNQISNIINDKIQFKFTGDKIRIITSTAIANSNNIKIKIDDNIIDTINTKTTNINYQALAYEKTGMVNKEHSLEIINLTNDYITLDAIDIDKNGELKPYKEVVKAESITLDKTSMDLLEGSSDKLNAEVLPEDATNKKVVWSSSDEKIAKVDENGKVTAIKEGQATITAKVEGTDLTATCKVNVTKKVEENKNNAILSISLVNGATKEYDVSMQEVEKFINWFEERSNGKGPSLYSFNKKISPYKTVKEYIVHDKIASFEVREYEGTNK
;
A
#
# COMPACT_ATOMS: atom_id res chain seq x y z
N MET A 1 -16.72 -32.84 69.59
CA MET A 1 -15.37 -33.04 68.99
C MET A 1 -15.45 -32.79 67.48
N LYS A 2 -14.56 -31.93 66.96
CA LYS A 2 -13.97 -31.87 65.60
C LYS A 2 -14.86 -31.98 64.33
N LYS A 3 -14.98 -30.83 63.65
CA LYS A 3 -14.80 -30.49 62.20
C LYS A 3 -14.94 -31.56 61.10
N LYS A 4 -15.61 -31.17 60.00
CA LYS A 4 -15.13 -31.09 58.57
C LYS A 4 -16.29 -30.55 57.69
N ILE A 5 -16.18 -29.40 56.99
CA ILE A 5 -15.58 -29.18 55.63
C ILE A 5 -16.08 -30.27 54.65
N GLY A 6 -16.83 -30.07 53.57
CA GLY A 6 -17.12 -28.93 52.70
C GLY A 6 -17.01 -29.44 51.25
N LEU A 7 -18.03 -29.29 50.39
CA LEU A 7 -17.87 -29.32 48.93
C LEU A 7 -19.14 -28.77 48.25
N ILE A 8 -18.97 -27.74 47.42
CA ILE A 8 -20.01 -27.11 46.61
C ILE A 8 -20.07 -27.82 45.25
N MET A 9 -21.29 -28.10 44.83
CA MET A 9 -21.72 -28.77 43.61
C MET A 9 -21.27 -28.00 42.34
N SER A 10 -20.70 -28.71 41.36
CA SER A 10 -20.58 -28.23 39.98
C SER A 10 -21.45 -29.10 39.09
N MET A 11 -22.35 -28.45 38.35
CA MET A 11 -23.44 -29.04 37.57
C MET A 11 -22.98 -29.23 36.13
N VAL A 12 -22.90 -30.47 35.66
CA VAL A 12 -22.73 -30.81 34.24
C VAL A 12 -24.03 -31.43 33.77
N LEU A 13 -24.78 -30.69 32.93
CA LEU A 13 -26.00 -31.17 32.29
C LEU A 13 -25.67 -31.54 30.84
N LEU A 14 -25.72 -32.83 30.53
CA LEU A 14 -25.55 -33.40 29.19
C LEU A 14 -26.93 -33.48 28.53
N PHE A 15 -27.19 -32.71 27.47
CA PHE A 15 -28.40 -32.84 26.66
C PHE A 15 -28.07 -33.42 25.29
N VAL A 16 -28.51 -34.66 25.08
CA VAL A 16 -28.59 -35.32 23.77
C VAL A 16 -29.90 -34.87 23.12
N PHE A 17 -29.82 -34.20 21.97
CA PHE A 17 -30.99 -33.94 21.13
C PHE A 17 -30.92 -34.78 19.86
N VAL A 18 -31.83 -35.75 19.80
CA VAL A 18 -32.23 -36.48 18.59
C VAL A 18 -33.18 -35.55 17.83
N PHE A 19 -32.82 -35.15 16.61
CA PHE A 19 -33.75 -34.43 15.71
C PHE A 19 -34.20 -35.36 14.58
N SER A 20 -35.50 -35.69 14.64
CA SER A 20 -36.30 -36.25 13.56
C SER A 20 -36.42 -35.26 12.39
N GLY A 21 -36.26 -35.75 11.16
CA GLY A 21 -36.32 -34.95 9.95
C GLY A 21 -37.71 -34.38 9.65
N ILE A 22 -37.72 -33.13 9.19
CA ILE A 22 -38.78 -32.54 8.35
C ILE A 22 -38.05 -31.75 7.25
N ASN A 23 -38.38 -32.07 6.00
CA ASN A 23 -37.86 -31.43 4.79
C ASN A 23 -38.09 -29.91 4.82
N ASN A 24 -37.02 -29.13 4.69
CA ASN A 24 -37.04 -27.77 4.19
C ASN A 24 -35.71 -27.49 3.48
N ALA A 25 -35.81 -26.73 2.39
CA ALA A 25 -34.75 -26.42 1.42
C ALA A 25 -33.33 -26.39 2.01
N TYR A 26 -32.43 -27.17 1.40
CA TYR A 26 -31.00 -26.94 1.51
C TYR A 26 -30.70 -25.57 0.90
N VAL A 27 -30.73 -24.54 1.73
CA VAL A 27 -29.97 -23.33 1.47
C VAL A 27 -28.51 -23.76 1.60
N ALA A 28 -27.82 -23.84 0.47
CA ALA A 28 -26.38 -24.01 0.46
C ALA A 28 -25.79 -22.92 1.37
N HIS A 29 -25.23 -23.33 2.50
CA HIS A 29 -24.40 -22.45 3.30
C HIS A 29 -23.19 -22.07 2.44
N ALA A 30 -23.26 -20.87 1.86
CA ALA A 30 -22.14 -20.25 1.19
C ALA A 30 -21.01 -20.06 2.21
N GLU A 31 -20.01 -20.93 2.16
CA GLU A 31 -18.72 -20.63 2.77
C GLU A 31 -18.13 -19.42 2.04
N LYS A 32 -17.70 -18.44 2.82
CA LYS A 32 -17.46 -17.03 2.47
C LYS A 32 -16.36 -16.78 1.41
N ASN A 33 -15.84 -17.82 0.75
CA ASN A 33 -14.72 -17.78 -0.21
C ASN A 33 -14.94 -18.63 -1.49
N ASN A 34 -16.07 -19.33 -1.67
CA ASN A 34 -16.27 -20.16 -2.86
C ASN A 34 -17.03 -19.38 -3.95
N ASP A 35 -16.28 -18.66 -4.78
CA ASP A 35 -16.76 -17.95 -5.98
C ASP A 35 -17.05 -18.92 -7.15
N PHE A 36 -17.66 -20.06 -6.83
CA PHE A 36 -18.02 -21.06 -7.82
C PHE A 36 -19.32 -21.80 -7.49
N VAL A 37 -19.96 -22.34 -8.52
CA VAL A 37 -21.14 -23.21 -8.42
C VAL A 37 -20.85 -24.54 -9.11
N ILE A 38 -21.18 -25.64 -8.45
CA ILE A 38 -21.11 -26.99 -9.06
C ILE A 38 -22.46 -27.27 -9.71
N GLY A 39 -22.45 -27.73 -10.96
CA GLY A 39 -23.66 -28.08 -11.68
C GLY A 39 -24.43 -29.23 -11.04
N THR A 40 -25.74 -29.03 -10.85
CA THR A 40 -26.65 -29.99 -10.21
C THR A 40 -27.72 -30.54 -11.16
N HIS A 41 -27.93 -29.88 -12.30
CA HIS A 41 -28.92 -30.24 -13.32
C HIS A 41 -28.33 -30.05 -14.72
N ASN A 42 -28.99 -30.55 -15.76
CA ASN A 42 -28.59 -30.29 -17.15
C ASN A 42 -29.57 -29.31 -17.81
N LEU A 43 -29.12 -28.68 -18.90
CA LEU A 43 -29.91 -27.68 -19.61
C LEU A 43 -31.28 -28.24 -20.02
N ASN A 44 -32.39 -27.62 -19.59
CA ASN A 44 -33.75 -28.09 -19.89
C ASN A 44 -34.05 -29.54 -19.47
N ASN A 45 -33.41 -30.05 -18.41
CA ASN A 45 -33.60 -31.42 -17.88
C ASN A 45 -33.32 -32.54 -18.90
N THR A 46 -32.38 -32.29 -19.80
CA THR A 46 -31.87 -33.25 -20.78
C THR A 46 -30.84 -34.21 -20.17
N GLU A 47 -30.28 -35.08 -21.03
CA GLU A 47 -29.13 -35.91 -20.69
C GLU A 47 -27.91 -35.08 -20.25
N LYS A 48 -26.98 -35.74 -19.55
CA LYS A 48 -25.79 -35.10 -19.00
C LYS A 48 -24.87 -34.55 -20.10
N ASN A 49 -24.39 -33.32 -19.91
CA ASN A 49 -23.50 -32.61 -20.84
C ASN A 49 -24.14 -32.39 -22.22
N SER A 50 -25.42 -32.02 -22.26
CA SER A 50 -26.16 -31.86 -23.51
C SER A 50 -26.01 -30.48 -24.15
N ALA A 51 -25.59 -29.47 -23.38
CA ALA A 51 -25.44 -28.11 -23.87
C ALA A 51 -24.37 -28.04 -24.97
N LYS A 52 -24.65 -27.26 -26.00
CA LYS A 52 -23.79 -27.08 -27.17
C LYS A 52 -23.38 -25.62 -27.32
N VAL A 53 -22.29 -25.40 -28.05
CA VAL A 53 -21.87 -24.05 -28.41
C VAL A 53 -23.02 -23.30 -29.10
N GLY A 54 -23.34 -22.13 -28.59
CA GLY A 54 -24.49 -21.31 -29.00
C GLY A 54 -25.68 -21.35 -28.03
N ASP A 55 -25.78 -22.36 -27.15
CA ASP A 55 -26.86 -22.45 -26.18
C ASP A 55 -26.72 -21.40 -25.07
N MET A 56 -27.85 -20.88 -24.58
CA MET A 56 -27.90 -20.07 -23.36
C MET A 56 -27.78 -21.00 -22.14
N LEU A 57 -26.61 -21.02 -21.51
CA LEU A 57 -26.29 -21.92 -20.40
C LEU A 57 -26.27 -21.14 -19.08
N ARG A 58 -27.44 -21.01 -18.45
CA ARG A 58 -27.62 -20.21 -17.22
C ARG A 58 -26.94 -20.80 -15.98
N GLU A 59 -26.77 -22.10 -15.92
CA GLU A 59 -26.11 -22.80 -14.82
C GLU A 59 -25.13 -23.84 -15.40
N PRO A 60 -24.03 -24.18 -14.68
CA PRO A 60 -23.18 -25.28 -15.10
C PRO A 60 -23.95 -26.60 -15.11
N GLU A 61 -23.67 -27.46 -16.09
CA GLU A 61 -24.27 -28.81 -16.14
C GLU A 61 -23.59 -29.76 -15.14
N ILE A 62 -24.23 -30.89 -14.85
CA ILE A 62 -23.67 -31.91 -13.93
C ILE A 62 -22.26 -32.33 -14.38
N GLY A 63 -21.30 -32.19 -13.48
CA GLY A 63 -19.89 -32.50 -13.76
C GLY A 63 -19.05 -31.31 -14.18
N TRP A 64 -19.62 -30.10 -14.19
CA TRP A 64 -18.94 -28.84 -14.37
C TRP A 64 -18.96 -27.99 -13.11
N LYS A 65 -17.94 -27.15 -12.95
CA LYS A 65 -17.82 -26.13 -11.91
C LYS A 65 -17.67 -24.77 -12.57
N ARG A 66 -18.60 -23.85 -12.30
CA ARG A 66 -18.65 -22.49 -12.85
C ARG A 66 -17.97 -21.49 -11.93
N TYR A 67 -17.10 -20.65 -12.46
CA TYR A 67 -16.52 -19.48 -11.79
C TYR A 67 -17.04 -18.19 -12.42
N ASP A 68 -17.23 -17.17 -11.59
CA ASP A 68 -17.73 -15.83 -11.99
C ASP A 68 -16.68 -15.00 -12.74
N ASP A 69 -17.11 -14.03 -13.55
CA ASP A 69 -16.20 -13.11 -14.24
C ASP A 69 -15.32 -12.28 -13.29
N LYS A 70 -15.77 -12.11 -12.04
CA LYS A 70 -15.07 -11.38 -10.98
C LYS A 70 -14.06 -12.23 -10.21
N ASN A 71 -13.86 -13.50 -10.56
CA ASN A 71 -12.95 -14.35 -9.82
C ASN A 71 -11.52 -13.79 -9.85
N ASN A 72 -10.91 -13.65 -8.66
CA ASN A 72 -9.58 -13.05 -8.50
C ASN A 72 -8.45 -13.82 -9.20
N ASN A 73 -8.68 -15.07 -9.62
CA ASN A 73 -7.72 -15.86 -10.38
C ASN A 73 -7.77 -15.58 -11.89
N ILE A 74 -8.77 -14.84 -12.37
CA ILE A 74 -8.88 -14.40 -13.76
C ILE A 74 -8.16 -13.05 -13.92
N SER A 75 -7.15 -13.01 -14.78
CA SER A 75 -6.42 -11.78 -15.09
C SER A 75 -6.90 -11.20 -16.42
N TYR A 76 -7.29 -9.94 -16.40
CA TYR A 76 -7.68 -9.16 -17.58
C TYR A 76 -6.53 -8.22 -17.95
N ILE A 77 -5.90 -8.45 -19.09
CA ILE A 77 -4.74 -7.69 -19.58
C ILE A 77 -5.20 -6.77 -20.70
N GLY A 78 -4.98 -5.47 -20.52
CA GLY A 78 -5.42 -4.43 -21.46
C GLY A 78 -6.46 -3.50 -20.85
N ASN A 79 -7.33 -2.94 -21.69
CA ASN A 79 -8.36 -1.98 -21.27
C ASN A 79 -9.72 -2.67 -21.11
N TRP A 80 -9.93 -3.25 -19.95
CA TRP A 80 -11.17 -3.93 -19.59
C TRP A 80 -12.04 -3.07 -18.69
N ARG A 81 -13.36 -3.19 -18.86
CA ARG A 81 -14.36 -2.58 -17.99
C ARG A 81 -15.38 -3.62 -17.56
N THR A 82 -15.89 -3.47 -16.34
CA THR A 82 -17.04 -4.23 -15.88
C THR A 82 -18.32 -3.62 -16.46
N SER A 83 -19.15 -4.44 -17.09
CA SER A 83 -20.50 -4.04 -17.46
C SER A 83 -21.51 -4.70 -16.52
N THR A 84 -22.12 -3.90 -15.65
CA THR A 84 -23.14 -4.35 -14.70
C THR A 84 -24.53 -4.21 -15.29
N GLU A 85 -25.37 -5.22 -15.17
CA GLU A 85 -26.81 -5.13 -15.47
C GLU A 85 -27.64 -5.79 -14.38
N SER A 86 -28.82 -5.24 -14.11
CA SER A 86 -29.78 -5.84 -13.19
C SER A 86 -30.60 -6.92 -13.90
N GLY A 87 -30.75 -8.08 -13.25
CA GLY A 87 -31.57 -9.20 -13.74
C GLY A 87 -30.77 -10.43 -14.17
N SER A 88 -31.44 -11.39 -14.81
CA SER A 88 -30.91 -12.72 -15.14
C SER A 88 -30.15 -12.79 -16.47
N LEU A 89 -29.72 -11.65 -17.02
CA LEU A 89 -29.02 -11.60 -18.30
C LEU A 89 -27.56 -12.05 -18.16
N LYS A 90 -26.89 -11.66 -17.09
CA LYS A 90 -25.47 -11.98 -16.84
C LYS A 90 -25.35 -12.87 -15.62
N TRP A 91 -24.40 -13.80 -15.64
CA TRP A 91 -24.14 -14.61 -14.46
C TRP A 91 -23.66 -13.68 -13.33
N ASN A 92 -24.25 -13.83 -12.14
CA ASN A 92 -23.97 -12.99 -10.96
C ASN A 92 -24.00 -11.45 -11.19
N GLY A 93 -24.71 -10.98 -12.22
CA GLY A 93 -25.00 -9.56 -12.47
C GLY A 93 -23.90 -8.75 -13.16
N SER A 94 -22.83 -9.37 -13.68
CA SER A 94 -21.78 -8.66 -14.42
C SER A 94 -21.15 -9.51 -15.53
N ASN A 95 -20.49 -8.83 -16.46
CA ASN A 95 -19.48 -9.43 -17.31
C ASN A 95 -18.33 -8.43 -17.50
N GLN A 96 -17.14 -8.94 -17.83
CA GLN A 96 -16.04 -8.11 -18.30
C GLN A 96 -16.14 -7.89 -19.80
N ILE A 97 -15.82 -6.69 -20.26
CA ILE A 97 -15.89 -6.32 -21.68
C ILE A 97 -14.67 -5.50 -22.11
N SER A 98 -14.17 -5.79 -23.31
CA SER A 98 -13.17 -4.99 -24.02
C SER A 98 -13.50 -4.95 -25.52
N ASN A 99 -13.01 -3.95 -26.24
CA ASN A 99 -13.06 -3.84 -27.70
C ASN A 99 -11.71 -3.41 -28.30
N ILE A 100 -10.61 -3.72 -27.60
CA ILE A 100 -9.25 -3.36 -28.03
C ILE A 100 -8.55 -4.61 -28.57
N ILE A 101 -7.87 -4.47 -29.72
CA ILE A 101 -7.04 -5.53 -30.29
C ILE A 101 -5.92 -5.89 -29.29
N ASN A 102 -5.68 -7.19 -29.14
CA ASN A 102 -4.70 -7.82 -28.24
C ASN A 102 -5.00 -7.71 -26.74
N ASP A 103 -6.15 -7.16 -26.33
CA ASP A 103 -6.63 -7.35 -24.97
C ASP A 103 -6.89 -8.84 -24.71
N LYS A 104 -6.54 -9.30 -23.51
CA LYS A 104 -6.53 -10.72 -23.16
C LYS A 104 -7.20 -11.01 -21.83
N ILE A 105 -7.73 -12.22 -21.74
CA ILE A 105 -8.07 -12.89 -20.49
C ILE A 105 -7.07 -14.02 -20.32
N GLN A 106 -6.51 -14.18 -19.12
CA GLN A 106 -5.57 -15.26 -18.83
C GLN A 106 -5.78 -15.82 -17.42
N PHE A 107 -5.67 -17.14 -17.30
CA PHE A 107 -5.73 -17.87 -16.03
C PHE A 107 -5.17 -19.28 -16.23
N LYS A 108 -4.98 -20.00 -15.13
CA LYS A 108 -4.70 -21.43 -15.13
C LYS A 108 -5.91 -22.21 -14.60
N PHE A 109 -6.01 -23.48 -14.96
CA PHE A 109 -7.00 -24.37 -14.37
C PHE A 109 -6.48 -25.80 -14.30
N THR A 110 -6.98 -26.59 -13.36
CA THR A 110 -6.75 -28.05 -13.36
C THR A 110 -7.98 -28.78 -13.89
N GLY A 111 -7.78 -29.82 -14.70
CA GLY A 111 -8.88 -30.63 -15.23
C GLY A 111 -8.63 -31.11 -16.65
N ASP A 112 -9.64 -31.74 -17.25
CA ASP A 112 -9.60 -32.27 -18.62
C ASP A 112 -10.54 -31.53 -19.59
N LYS A 113 -11.22 -30.48 -19.12
CA LYS A 113 -12.23 -29.76 -19.88
C LYS A 113 -12.45 -28.33 -19.41
N ILE A 114 -12.89 -27.48 -20.32
CA ILE A 114 -13.20 -26.07 -20.09
C ILE A 114 -14.33 -25.57 -21.00
N ARG A 115 -15.16 -24.65 -20.51
CA ARG A 115 -16.12 -23.86 -21.28
C ARG A 115 -15.95 -22.38 -21.02
N ILE A 116 -16.22 -21.57 -22.04
CA ILE A 116 -16.24 -20.10 -21.94
C ILE A 116 -17.68 -19.62 -22.15
N ILE A 117 -18.18 -18.87 -21.18
CA ILE A 117 -19.51 -18.27 -21.21
C ILE A 117 -19.37 -16.76 -21.42
N THR A 118 -20.10 -16.21 -22.38
CA THR A 118 -20.01 -14.81 -22.84
C THR A 118 -21.38 -14.34 -23.34
N SER A 119 -21.55 -13.05 -23.61
CA SER A 119 -22.57 -12.62 -24.55
C SER A 119 -22.10 -12.82 -25.99
N THR A 120 -23.03 -13.08 -26.90
CA THR A 120 -22.83 -12.98 -28.36
C THR A 120 -23.72 -11.87 -28.91
N ALA A 121 -23.25 -11.08 -29.86
CA ALA A 121 -24.02 -9.97 -30.44
C ALA A 121 -23.40 -9.52 -31.78
N ILE A 122 -24.11 -8.67 -32.52
CA ILE A 122 -23.66 -8.21 -33.85
C ILE A 122 -22.37 -7.36 -33.79
N ALA A 123 -22.14 -6.71 -32.66
CA ALA A 123 -20.98 -5.87 -32.40
C ALA A 123 -19.81 -6.63 -31.77
N ASN A 124 -19.93 -7.95 -31.57
CA ASN A 124 -18.87 -8.76 -30.98
C ASN A 124 -17.83 -9.22 -32.00
N SER A 125 -16.66 -9.59 -31.51
CA SER A 125 -15.54 -10.04 -32.32
C SER A 125 -15.83 -11.38 -32.98
N ASN A 126 -15.47 -11.48 -34.26
CA ASN A 126 -15.50 -12.73 -35.01
C ASN A 126 -14.13 -13.42 -35.08
N ASN A 127 -13.12 -12.88 -34.39
CA ASN A 127 -11.76 -13.39 -34.39
C ASN A 127 -11.18 -13.25 -32.97
N ILE A 128 -11.47 -14.24 -32.14
CA ILE A 128 -10.96 -14.36 -30.77
C ILE A 128 -10.12 -15.63 -30.70
N LYS A 129 -8.83 -15.50 -30.40
CA LYS A 129 -7.89 -16.62 -30.35
C LYS A 129 -7.93 -17.29 -28.98
N ILE A 130 -7.95 -18.62 -28.98
CA ILE A 130 -7.85 -19.46 -27.77
C ILE A 130 -6.50 -20.18 -27.79
N LYS A 131 -5.69 -19.94 -26.76
CA LYS A 131 -4.47 -20.69 -26.48
C LYS A 131 -4.63 -21.53 -25.22
N ILE A 132 -4.23 -22.79 -25.29
CA ILE A 132 -4.09 -23.68 -24.13
C ILE A 132 -2.66 -24.21 -24.11
N ASP A 133 -1.99 -24.14 -22.96
CA ASP A 133 -0.60 -24.57 -22.78
C ASP A 133 0.34 -23.95 -23.85
N ASP A 134 0.22 -22.64 -24.05
CA ASP A 134 0.95 -21.84 -25.05
C ASP A 134 0.70 -22.19 -26.53
N ASN A 135 -0.07 -23.22 -26.81
CA ASN A 135 -0.44 -23.61 -28.17
C ASN A 135 -1.74 -22.95 -28.58
N ILE A 136 -1.81 -22.43 -29.81
CA ILE A 136 -3.09 -21.97 -30.38
C ILE A 136 -3.92 -23.21 -30.66
N ILE A 137 -5.05 -23.34 -29.97
CA ILE A 137 -5.96 -24.48 -30.11
C ILE A 137 -7.14 -24.12 -31.00
N ASP A 138 -7.61 -22.87 -30.95
CA ASP A 138 -8.79 -22.46 -31.70
C ASP A 138 -8.87 -20.95 -31.97
N THR A 139 -9.78 -20.55 -32.85
CA THR A 139 -10.25 -19.18 -33.05
C THR A 139 -11.78 -19.17 -33.05
N ILE A 140 -12.38 -18.51 -32.07
CA ILE A 140 -13.84 -18.44 -31.90
C ILE A 140 -14.43 -17.15 -32.47
N ASN A 141 -15.70 -17.24 -32.88
CA ASN A 141 -16.51 -16.14 -33.38
C ASN A 141 -17.73 -15.95 -32.48
N THR A 142 -17.85 -14.78 -31.83
CA THR A 142 -19.01 -14.43 -30.98
C THR A 142 -19.91 -13.37 -31.63
N LYS A 143 -19.69 -13.08 -32.91
CA LYS A 143 -20.53 -12.20 -33.72
C LYS A 143 -21.79 -12.94 -34.19
N THR A 144 -22.94 -12.55 -33.65
CA THR A 144 -24.26 -13.14 -33.98
C THR A 144 -25.27 -12.06 -34.37
N THR A 145 -26.34 -12.42 -35.09
CA THR A 145 -27.39 -11.46 -35.49
C THR A 145 -28.22 -10.97 -34.31
N ASN A 146 -28.58 -11.87 -33.40
CA ASN A 146 -29.31 -11.57 -32.17
C ASN A 146 -28.37 -11.65 -30.97
N ILE A 147 -28.69 -10.89 -29.93
CA ILE A 147 -27.98 -10.99 -28.66
C ILE A 147 -28.36 -12.30 -27.96
N ASN A 148 -27.36 -13.03 -27.49
CA ASN A 148 -27.53 -14.17 -26.60
C ASN A 148 -26.65 -13.95 -25.38
N TYR A 149 -27.26 -13.86 -24.20
CA TYR A 149 -26.52 -13.71 -22.95
C TYR A 149 -26.26 -15.06 -22.30
N GLN A 150 -25.22 -15.17 -21.48
CA GLN A 150 -24.78 -16.45 -20.90
C GLN A 150 -24.62 -17.56 -21.96
N ALA A 151 -24.16 -17.20 -23.15
CA ALA A 151 -23.98 -18.12 -24.25
C ALA A 151 -22.73 -18.97 -24.02
N LEU A 152 -22.86 -20.30 -24.17
CA LEU A 152 -21.73 -21.20 -24.29
C LEU A 152 -21.02 -20.92 -25.62
N ALA A 153 -19.93 -20.15 -25.60
CA ALA A 153 -19.23 -19.75 -26.83
C ALA A 153 -18.07 -20.67 -27.21
N TYR A 154 -17.56 -21.43 -26.25
CA TYR A 154 -16.47 -22.37 -26.49
C TYR A 154 -16.57 -23.53 -25.52
N GLU A 155 -16.23 -24.72 -26.01
CA GLU A 155 -16.04 -25.91 -25.20
C GLU A 155 -14.82 -26.68 -25.71
N LYS A 156 -13.97 -27.12 -24.78
CA LYS A 156 -12.92 -28.11 -25.02
C LYS A 156 -13.02 -29.20 -23.98
N THR A 157 -13.06 -30.46 -24.42
CA THR A 157 -13.10 -31.64 -23.56
C THR A 157 -12.03 -32.64 -23.97
N GLY A 158 -11.81 -33.67 -23.13
CA GLY A 158 -10.89 -34.77 -23.44
C GLY A 158 -9.42 -34.38 -23.42
N MET A 159 -9.06 -33.33 -22.70
CA MET A 159 -7.67 -32.96 -22.44
C MET A 159 -7.06 -33.92 -21.40
N VAL A 160 -5.73 -33.94 -21.29
CA VAL A 160 -5.07 -34.68 -20.21
C VAL A 160 -5.42 -33.99 -18.89
N ASN A 161 -5.87 -34.74 -17.88
CA ASN A 161 -6.17 -34.16 -16.58
C ASN A 161 -4.88 -33.71 -15.87
N LYS A 162 -4.54 -32.43 -16.00
CA LYS A 162 -3.40 -31.76 -15.39
C LYS A 162 -3.71 -30.27 -15.19
N GLU A 163 -2.72 -29.49 -14.74
CA GLU A 163 -2.80 -28.04 -14.84
C GLU A 163 -2.58 -27.59 -16.30
N HIS A 164 -3.41 -26.66 -16.73
CA HIS A 164 -3.39 -26.01 -18.02
C HIS A 164 -3.33 -24.49 -17.87
N SER A 165 -2.66 -23.81 -18.79
CA SER A 165 -2.76 -22.35 -18.96
C SER A 165 -3.76 -22.02 -20.06
N LEU A 166 -4.59 -20.98 -19.88
CA LEU A 166 -5.49 -20.46 -20.91
C LEU A 166 -5.16 -18.99 -21.19
N GLU A 167 -5.11 -18.62 -22.48
CA GLU A 167 -5.22 -17.24 -22.93
C GLU A 167 -6.36 -17.10 -23.95
N ILE A 168 -7.21 -16.10 -23.77
CA ILE A 168 -8.27 -15.70 -24.70
C ILE A 168 -7.92 -14.30 -25.20
N ILE A 169 -7.72 -14.13 -26.52
CA ILE A 169 -7.15 -12.89 -27.08
C ILE A 169 -8.09 -12.34 -28.14
N ASN A 170 -8.53 -11.10 -27.97
CA ASN A 170 -9.30 -10.41 -29.01
C ASN A 170 -8.38 -9.94 -30.14
N LEU A 171 -8.68 -10.26 -31.39
CA LEU A 171 -7.87 -9.85 -32.55
C LEU A 171 -8.59 -8.82 -33.45
N THR A 172 -9.66 -8.22 -32.95
CA THR A 172 -10.42 -7.18 -33.65
C THR A 172 -10.70 -5.99 -32.73
N ASN A 173 -11.23 -4.89 -33.28
CA ASN A 173 -11.74 -3.76 -32.50
C ASN A 173 -13.23 -3.91 -32.13
N ASP A 174 -13.80 -5.10 -32.35
CA ASP A 174 -15.16 -5.45 -31.92
C ASP A 174 -15.13 -6.03 -30.51
N TYR A 175 -16.30 -6.09 -29.86
CA TYR A 175 -16.39 -6.46 -28.45
C TYR A 175 -16.08 -7.93 -28.18
N ILE A 176 -15.28 -8.18 -27.16
CA ILE A 176 -15.19 -9.46 -26.45
C ILE A 176 -15.80 -9.29 -25.06
N THR A 177 -16.48 -10.32 -24.57
CA THR A 177 -16.91 -10.35 -23.16
C THR A 177 -16.54 -11.65 -22.48
N LEU A 178 -16.49 -11.64 -21.15
CA LEU A 178 -16.45 -12.84 -20.32
C LEU A 178 -17.48 -12.70 -19.21
N ASP A 179 -18.37 -13.68 -19.13
CA ASP A 179 -19.46 -13.74 -18.16
C ASP A 179 -19.19 -14.83 -17.11
N ALA A 180 -18.71 -16.00 -17.54
CA ALA A 180 -18.31 -17.06 -16.63
C ALA A 180 -17.38 -18.08 -17.31
N ILE A 181 -16.76 -18.94 -16.52
CA ILE A 181 -15.93 -20.06 -16.97
C ILE A 181 -16.43 -21.34 -16.31
N ASP A 182 -16.64 -22.41 -17.08
CA ASP A 182 -16.81 -23.74 -16.49
C ASP A 182 -15.54 -24.57 -16.65
N ILE A 183 -15.13 -25.27 -15.60
CA ILE A 183 -14.06 -26.27 -15.63
C ILE A 183 -14.57 -27.62 -15.10
N ASP A 184 -13.72 -28.64 -15.06
CA ASP A 184 -14.08 -29.91 -14.45
C ASP A 184 -14.55 -29.73 -12.99
N LYS A 185 -15.57 -30.52 -12.57
CA LYS A 185 -16.13 -30.43 -11.21
C LYS A 185 -15.10 -30.59 -10.09
N ASN A 186 -14.04 -31.36 -10.35
CA ASN A 186 -12.95 -31.62 -9.40
C ASN A 186 -11.75 -30.71 -9.65
N GLY A 187 -11.81 -29.87 -10.69
CA GLY A 187 -10.79 -28.90 -11.05
C GLY A 187 -10.77 -27.66 -10.16
N GLU A 188 -9.69 -26.89 -10.26
CA GLU A 188 -9.51 -25.62 -9.57
C GLU A 188 -9.07 -24.54 -10.58
N LEU A 189 -9.67 -23.36 -10.49
CA LEU A 189 -9.23 -22.17 -11.21
C LEU A 189 -8.08 -21.51 -10.43
N LYS A 190 -6.98 -21.18 -11.11
CA LYS A 190 -5.74 -20.67 -10.51
C LYS A 190 -5.23 -19.41 -11.24
N PRO A 191 -4.49 -18.52 -10.56
CA PRO A 191 -3.96 -17.33 -11.20
C PRO A 191 -2.98 -17.70 -12.31
N TYR A 192 -2.92 -16.90 -13.38
CA TYR A 192 -2.04 -17.17 -14.52
C TYR A 192 -0.55 -17.13 -14.15
N LYS A 193 -0.18 -16.19 -13.27
CA LYS A 193 1.14 -16.10 -12.65
C LYS A 193 1.03 -16.50 -11.18
N GLU A 194 2.00 -17.30 -10.71
CA GLU A 194 2.11 -17.63 -9.29
C GLU A 194 2.28 -16.35 -8.46
N VAL A 195 1.57 -16.27 -7.33
CA VAL A 195 1.76 -15.18 -6.37
C VAL A 195 3.04 -15.46 -5.59
N VAL A 196 4.11 -14.73 -5.92
CA VAL A 196 5.34 -14.74 -5.13
C VAL A 196 5.13 -13.81 -3.95
N LYS A 197 5.11 -14.38 -2.74
CA LYS A 197 4.93 -13.61 -1.50
C LYS A 197 6.18 -12.80 -1.21
N ALA A 198 6.01 -11.57 -0.74
CA ALA A 198 7.09 -10.84 -0.10
C ALA A 198 7.48 -11.58 1.19
N GLU A 199 8.78 -11.70 1.42
CA GLU A 199 9.37 -12.40 2.56
C GLU A 199 10.07 -11.44 3.53
N SER A 200 10.62 -10.33 3.01
CA SER A 200 11.25 -9.30 3.83
C SER A 200 11.16 -7.91 3.21
N ILE A 201 11.31 -6.89 4.06
CA ILE A 201 11.55 -5.50 3.67
C ILE A 201 12.77 -4.97 4.43
N THR A 202 13.65 -4.26 3.75
CA THR A 202 14.83 -3.61 4.35
C THR A 202 14.83 -2.12 4.02
N LEU A 203 15.54 -1.34 4.82
CA LEU A 203 15.80 0.09 4.56
C LEU A 203 17.29 0.30 4.33
N ASP A 204 17.63 1.26 3.47
CA ASP A 204 19.02 1.67 3.24
C ASP A 204 19.66 2.37 4.46
N LYS A 205 18.83 2.88 5.38
CA LYS A 205 19.25 3.53 6.62
C LYS A 205 18.38 3.07 7.79
N THR A 206 19.01 2.82 8.94
CA THR A 206 18.30 2.56 10.21
C THR A 206 18.23 3.81 11.11
N SER A 207 18.99 4.84 10.79
CA SER A 207 18.95 6.14 11.47
C SER A 207 19.32 7.30 10.54
N MET A 208 18.76 8.48 10.82
CA MET A 208 19.06 9.73 10.12
C MET A 208 19.11 10.91 11.10
N ASP A 209 20.06 11.81 10.89
CA ASP A 209 20.15 13.08 11.61
C ASP A 209 19.83 14.21 10.63
N LEU A 210 18.81 15.01 10.94
CA LEU A 210 18.32 16.08 10.07
C LEU A 210 18.28 17.42 10.82
N LEU A 211 18.58 18.50 10.10
CA LEU A 211 18.31 19.84 10.58
C LEU A 211 16.82 20.16 10.37
N GLU A 212 16.22 20.91 11.29
CA GLU A 212 14.85 21.42 11.13
C GLU A 212 14.65 22.11 9.78
N GLY A 213 13.60 21.72 9.04
CA GLY A 213 13.30 22.20 7.69
C GLY A 213 14.05 21.48 6.55
N SER A 214 15.01 20.60 6.85
CA SER A 214 15.68 19.77 5.84
C SER A 214 14.91 18.48 5.55
N SER A 215 15.31 17.76 4.50
CA SER A 215 14.72 16.47 4.13
C SER A 215 15.77 15.54 3.55
N ASP A 216 15.56 14.23 3.70
CA ASP A 216 16.38 13.19 3.08
C ASP A 216 15.48 12.05 2.57
N LYS A 217 16.02 11.20 1.71
CA LYS A 217 15.35 10.03 1.14
C LYS A 217 15.68 8.78 1.96
N LEU A 218 14.65 7.99 2.23
CA LEU A 218 14.75 6.65 2.77
C LEU A 218 14.26 5.67 1.70
N ASN A 219 15.09 4.69 1.34
CA ASN A 219 14.76 3.71 0.32
C ASN A 219 14.41 2.38 0.97
N ALA A 220 13.31 1.77 0.51
CA ALA A 220 12.88 0.46 0.96
C ALA A 220 13.06 -0.58 -0.17
N GLU A 221 13.55 -1.75 0.19
CA GLU A 221 13.71 -2.89 -0.72
C GLU A 221 12.85 -4.06 -0.22
N VAL A 222 12.00 -4.60 -1.09
CA VAL A 222 11.14 -5.76 -0.81
C VAL A 222 11.68 -6.97 -1.54
N LEU A 223 11.92 -8.06 -0.81
CA LEU A 223 12.45 -9.31 -1.32
C LEU A 223 11.44 -10.47 -1.16
N PRO A 224 11.48 -11.49 -2.05
CA PRO A 224 12.36 -11.59 -3.22
C PRO A 224 12.03 -10.57 -4.33
N GLU A 225 12.95 -10.38 -5.28
CA GLU A 225 12.79 -9.38 -6.35
C GLU A 225 11.60 -9.67 -7.27
N ASP A 226 11.13 -10.90 -7.35
CA ASP A 226 9.96 -11.28 -8.13
C ASP A 226 8.65 -11.27 -7.31
N ALA A 227 8.69 -10.80 -6.05
CA ALA A 227 7.50 -10.65 -5.21
C ALA A 227 6.40 -9.89 -5.95
N THR A 228 5.21 -10.48 -5.99
CA THR A 228 4.07 -9.94 -6.75
C THR A 228 3.53 -8.64 -6.16
N ASN A 229 3.65 -8.47 -4.83
CA ASN A 229 3.32 -7.23 -4.13
C ASN A 229 4.58 -6.62 -3.50
N LYS A 230 4.97 -5.44 -3.99
CA LYS A 230 6.08 -4.64 -3.45
C LYS A 230 5.64 -3.25 -2.99
N LYS A 231 4.34 -3.00 -2.84
CA LYS A 231 3.83 -1.68 -2.45
C LYS A 231 4.18 -1.40 -1.00
N VAL A 232 4.97 -0.35 -0.78
CA VAL A 232 5.39 0.09 0.55
C VAL A 232 4.49 1.23 1.02
N VAL A 233 3.98 1.11 2.25
CA VAL A 233 3.22 2.13 2.96
C VAL A 233 4.11 2.71 4.05
N TRP A 234 4.21 4.03 4.08
CA TRP A 234 5.05 4.76 5.02
C TRP A 234 4.23 5.37 6.14
N SER A 235 4.80 5.45 7.34
CA SER A 235 4.21 6.16 8.48
C SER A 235 5.29 6.76 9.38
N SER A 236 4.91 7.79 10.15
CA SER A 236 5.74 8.38 11.19
C SER A 236 5.10 8.18 12.56
N SER A 237 5.92 7.93 13.59
CA SER A 237 5.46 7.91 14.98
C SER A 237 5.03 9.29 15.49
N ASP A 238 5.57 10.38 14.92
CA ASP A 238 5.19 11.75 15.24
C ASP A 238 5.44 12.69 14.04
N GLU A 239 4.38 12.99 13.30
CA GLU A 239 4.41 13.91 12.16
C GLU A 239 4.68 15.37 12.53
N LYS A 240 4.65 15.75 13.81
CA LYS A 240 5.06 17.09 14.26
C LYS A 240 6.58 17.21 14.39
N ILE A 241 7.30 16.08 14.43
CA ILE A 241 8.76 16.02 14.50
C ILE A 241 9.33 15.70 13.11
N ALA A 242 8.85 14.63 12.48
CA ALA A 242 9.27 14.25 11.14
C ALA A 242 8.11 13.64 10.34
N LYS A 243 7.95 14.05 9.08
CA LYS A 243 6.95 13.49 8.15
C LYS A 243 7.62 12.64 7.09
N VAL A 244 6.90 11.66 6.56
CA VAL A 244 7.33 10.85 5.41
C VAL A 244 6.22 10.85 4.37
N ASP A 245 6.57 11.02 3.10
CA ASP A 245 5.60 10.94 1.99
C ASP A 245 5.48 9.51 1.43
N GLU A 246 4.57 9.31 0.48
CA GLU A 246 4.34 8.01 -0.19
C GLU A 246 5.57 7.45 -0.90
N ASN A 247 6.54 8.32 -1.24
CA ASN A 247 7.77 7.93 -1.90
C ASN A 247 8.89 7.64 -0.89
N GLY A 248 8.71 7.85 0.41
CA GLY A 248 9.78 7.68 1.41
C GLY A 248 10.69 8.91 1.57
N LYS A 249 10.26 10.11 1.14
CA LYS A 249 10.96 11.36 1.46
C LYS A 249 10.61 11.78 2.88
N VAL A 250 11.62 11.82 3.74
CA VAL A 250 11.48 12.21 5.14
C VAL A 250 11.82 13.69 5.30
N THR A 251 10.89 14.48 5.86
CA THR A 251 11.04 15.92 6.09
C THR A 251 11.06 16.20 7.59
N ALA A 252 12.10 16.89 8.07
CA ALA A 252 12.24 17.30 9.45
C ALA A 252 11.41 18.56 9.73
N ILE A 253 10.52 18.49 10.72
CA ILE A 253 9.56 19.54 11.05
C ILE A 253 9.98 20.32 12.29
N LYS A 254 10.42 19.63 13.34
CA LYS A 254 10.78 20.23 14.63
C LYS A 254 11.81 19.37 15.35
N GLU A 255 12.66 20.02 16.14
CA GLU A 255 13.56 19.35 17.08
C GLU A 255 12.88 18.24 17.90
N GLY A 256 13.49 17.06 17.91
CA GLY A 256 12.96 15.88 18.58
C GLY A 256 13.41 14.57 17.94
N GLN A 257 12.79 13.46 18.35
CA GLN A 257 13.01 12.14 17.75
C GLN A 257 11.69 11.53 17.27
N ALA A 258 11.69 10.96 16.07
CA ALA A 258 10.57 10.21 15.51
C ALA A 258 11.08 8.92 14.86
N THR A 259 10.21 7.91 14.73
CA THR A 259 10.51 6.69 14.00
C THR A 259 9.66 6.64 12.74
N ILE A 260 10.32 6.48 11.59
CA ILE A 260 9.68 6.24 10.32
C ILE A 260 9.57 4.73 10.09
N THR A 261 8.39 4.25 9.68
CA THR A 261 8.12 2.84 9.41
C THR A 261 7.74 2.65 7.95
N ALA A 262 8.39 1.70 7.28
CA ALA A 262 7.99 1.15 5.99
C ALA A 262 7.31 -0.20 6.19
N LYS A 263 6.13 -0.40 5.58
CA LYS A 263 5.35 -1.62 5.67
C LYS A 263 4.94 -2.13 4.29
N VAL A 264 5.10 -3.42 4.00
CA VAL A 264 4.53 -3.99 2.76
C VAL A 264 3.02 -4.12 2.92
N GLU A 265 2.26 -3.50 2.01
CA GLU A 265 0.79 -3.42 2.08
C GLU A 265 0.17 -4.83 2.19
N GLY A 266 -0.79 -5.01 3.11
CA GLY A 266 -1.49 -6.29 3.28
C GLY A 266 -0.69 -7.40 3.98
N THR A 267 0.50 -7.11 4.51
CA THR A 267 1.33 -8.06 5.28
C THR A 267 1.67 -7.51 6.67
N ASP A 268 2.46 -8.23 7.46
CA ASP A 268 3.05 -7.73 8.72
C ASP A 268 4.54 -7.38 8.59
N LEU A 269 5.10 -7.44 7.37
CA LEU A 269 6.50 -7.13 7.11
C LEU A 269 6.76 -5.63 7.26
N THR A 270 7.71 -5.27 8.12
CA THR A 270 8.07 -3.88 8.40
C THR A 270 9.57 -3.67 8.55
N ALA A 271 10.02 -2.45 8.28
CA ALA A 271 11.35 -1.97 8.60
C ALA A 271 11.27 -0.53 9.11
N THR A 272 12.18 -0.13 10.00
CA THR A 272 12.10 1.16 10.70
C THR A 272 13.41 1.94 10.64
N CYS A 273 13.30 3.27 10.64
CA CYS A 273 14.42 4.20 10.69
C CYS A 273 14.17 5.26 11.78
N LYS A 274 15.14 5.43 12.68
CA LYS A 274 15.10 6.47 13.71
C LYS A 274 15.55 7.83 13.14
N VAL A 275 14.74 8.87 13.30
CA VAL A 275 15.06 10.22 12.85
C VAL A 275 15.31 11.10 14.07
N ASN A 276 16.49 11.70 14.15
CA ASN A 276 16.80 12.74 15.13
C ASN A 276 16.82 14.10 14.42
N VAL A 277 15.97 15.02 14.87
CA VAL A 277 15.92 16.38 14.33
C VAL A 277 16.59 17.33 15.32
N THR A 278 17.55 18.11 14.85
CA THR A 278 18.18 19.19 15.62
C THR A 278 17.72 20.55 15.10
N LYS A 279 17.61 21.53 15.99
CA LYS A 279 17.23 22.90 15.61
C LYS A 279 18.16 23.46 14.55
N LYS A 280 17.57 24.18 13.60
CA LYS A 280 18.29 25.12 12.76
C LYS A 280 18.66 26.32 13.63
N VAL A 281 19.96 26.56 13.82
CA VAL A 281 20.42 27.81 14.44
C VAL A 281 20.16 28.91 13.42
N GLU A 282 19.17 29.77 13.68
CA GLU A 282 19.00 30.98 12.87
C GLU A 282 20.12 31.95 13.23
N GLU A 283 20.98 32.27 12.26
CA GLU A 283 21.90 33.39 12.39
C GLU A 283 21.06 34.68 12.36
N ASN A 284 20.90 35.34 13.52
CA ASN A 284 20.43 36.72 13.56
C ASN A 284 21.46 37.59 12.81
N LYS A 285 21.15 37.95 11.56
CA LYS A 285 21.99 38.80 10.69
C LYS A 285 22.03 40.27 11.09
N ASN A 286 21.33 40.65 12.15
CA ASN A 286 21.34 42.01 12.66
C ASN A 286 22.64 42.26 13.42
N ASN A 287 23.20 43.45 13.26
CA ASN A 287 24.35 43.91 14.04
C ASN A 287 23.85 44.86 15.12
N ALA A 288 24.65 45.05 16.15
CA ALA A 288 24.37 45.98 17.21
C ALA A 288 25.64 46.66 17.69
N ILE A 289 25.46 47.90 18.16
CA ILE A 289 26.46 48.56 18.98
C ILE A 289 26.18 48.18 20.45
N LEU A 290 27.06 47.36 21.03
CA LEU A 290 27.08 47.10 22.46
C LEU A 290 27.96 48.15 23.14
N SER A 291 27.34 49.03 23.92
CA SER A 291 28.02 50.08 24.69
C SER A 291 28.09 49.66 26.16
N ILE A 292 29.30 49.42 26.67
CA ILE A 292 29.56 48.99 28.05
C ILE A 292 30.14 50.15 28.85
N SER A 293 29.44 50.58 29.89
CA SER A 293 29.93 51.57 30.84
C SER A 293 30.56 50.89 32.05
N LEU A 294 31.81 51.22 32.35
CA LEU A 294 32.58 50.64 33.44
C LEU A 294 32.43 51.46 34.73
N VAL A 295 32.68 50.83 35.87
CA VAL A 295 32.59 51.45 37.21
C VAL A 295 33.53 52.65 37.41
N ASN A 296 34.56 52.79 36.57
CA ASN A 296 35.46 53.95 36.58
C ASN A 296 34.99 55.10 35.69
N GLY A 297 33.78 55.02 35.11
CA GLY A 297 33.21 56.01 34.21
C GLY A 297 33.66 55.90 32.75
N ALA A 298 34.54 54.95 32.40
CA ALA A 298 34.94 54.75 31.01
C ALA A 298 33.87 53.94 30.24
N THR A 299 33.63 54.30 28.98
CA THR A 299 32.71 53.57 28.08
C THR A 299 33.48 52.88 26.97
N LYS A 300 33.10 51.65 26.63
CA LYS A 300 33.63 50.87 25.51
C LYS A 300 32.51 50.46 24.56
N GLU A 301 32.70 50.63 23.27
CA GLU A 301 31.71 50.27 22.26
C GLU A 301 32.22 49.18 21.32
N TYR A 302 31.33 48.25 20.99
CA TYR A 302 31.60 47.12 20.09
C TYR A 302 30.50 47.03 19.02
N ASP A 303 30.91 47.11 17.75
CA ASP A 303 30.10 46.74 16.59
C ASP A 303 30.20 45.23 16.38
N VAL A 304 29.13 44.50 16.73
CA VAL A 304 29.09 43.03 16.75
C VAL A 304 27.73 42.50 16.27
N SER A 305 27.69 41.25 15.81
CA SER A 305 26.41 40.58 15.50
C SER A 305 25.53 40.44 16.74
N MET A 306 24.21 40.42 16.59
CA MET A 306 23.27 40.14 17.68
C MET A 306 23.55 38.79 18.37
N GLN A 307 24.04 37.78 17.65
CA GLN A 307 24.48 36.53 18.25
C GLN A 307 25.62 36.70 19.28
N GLU A 308 26.51 37.67 19.07
CA GLU A 308 27.59 37.98 20.00
C GLU A 308 27.09 38.81 21.19
N VAL A 309 26.10 39.68 20.98
CA VAL A 309 25.40 40.37 22.06
C VAL A 309 24.68 39.39 22.98
N GLU A 310 23.96 38.41 22.41
CA GLU A 310 23.27 37.36 23.18
C GLU A 310 24.27 36.53 24.02
N LYS A 311 25.44 36.19 23.45
CA LYS A 311 26.52 35.52 24.21
C LYS A 311 27.03 36.40 25.35
N PHE A 312 27.21 37.70 25.14
CA PHE A 312 27.64 38.63 26.18
C PHE A 312 26.59 38.75 27.30
N ILE A 313 25.31 38.90 26.96
CA ILE A 313 24.22 39.02 27.94
C ILE A 313 24.12 37.73 28.77
N ASN A 314 24.11 36.57 28.12
CA ASN A 314 24.07 35.28 28.81
C ASN A 314 25.27 35.11 29.76
N TRP A 315 26.48 35.45 29.30
CA TRP A 315 27.67 35.43 30.15
C TRP A 315 27.53 36.36 31.37
N PHE A 316 27.03 37.58 31.17
CA PHE A 316 26.85 38.55 32.24
C PHE A 316 25.83 38.06 33.28
N GLU A 317 24.71 37.50 32.83
CA GLU A 317 23.66 36.95 33.71
C GLU A 317 24.12 35.69 34.44
N GLU A 318 24.80 34.76 33.77
CA GLU A 318 25.38 33.57 34.41
C GLU A 318 26.35 33.98 35.52
N ARG A 319 27.21 34.97 35.23
CA ARG A 319 28.19 35.46 36.19
C ARG A 319 27.57 36.21 37.35
N SER A 320 26.52 37.00 37.09
CA SER A 320 25.68 37.62 38.14
C SER A 320 25.01 36.58 39.04
N ASN A 321 24.70 35.39 38.51
CA ASN A 321 24.17 34.26 39.26
C ASN A 321 25.26 33.37 39.91
N GLY A 322 26.51 33.83 39.94
CA GLY A 322 27.63 33.12 40.58
C GLY A 322 28.18 31.94 39.77
N LYS A 323 27.80 31.79 38.50
CA LYS A 323 28.25 30.74 37.58
C LYS A 323 29.16 31.32 36.49
N GLY A 324 29.86 30.46 35.75
CA GLY A 324 30.61 30.90 34.58
C GLY A 324 31.87 31.75 34.85
N PRO A 325 32.58 32.12 33.78
CA PRO A 325 33.88 32.80 33.86
C PRO A 325 33.74 34.28 34.26
N SER A 326 34.74 34.84 34.93
CA SER A 326 34.77 36.27 35.33
C SER A 326 35.15 37.23 34.19
N LEU A 327 35.51 36.69 33.02
CA LEU A 327 36.00 37.44 31.85
C LEU A 327 35.17 37.11 30.61
N TYR A 328 34.80 38.14 29.85
CA TYR A 328 34.32 38.02 28.47
C TYR A 328 35.37 38.59 27.52
N SER A 329 35.51 38.05 26.31
CA SER A 329 36.45 38.58 25.33
C SER A 329 35.77 39.01 24.03
N PHE A 330 36.09 40.21 23.56
CA PHE A 330 35.72 40.68 22.23
C PHE A 330 36.92 40.61 21.29
N ASN A 331 36.70 40.15 20.06
CA ASN A 331 37.71 40.23 19.01
C ASN A 331 37.66 41.63 18.37
N LYS A 332 38.82 42.29 18.28
CA LYS A 332 39.00 43.59 17.61
C LYS A 332 39.85 43.44 16.36
N LYS A 333 39.50 44.21 15.32
CA LYS A 333 40.31 44.38 14.11
C LYS A 333 41.08 45.69 14.19
N ILE A 334 42.35 45.62 14.58
CA ILE A 334 43.23 46.79 14.71
C ILE A 334 44.49 46.54 13.87
N SER A 335 44.68 47.30 12.78
CA SER A 335 45.91 47.24 11.97
C SER A 335 47.11 47.78 12.78
N PRO A 336 48.30 47.16 12.73
CA PRO A 336 48.74 46.05 11.88
C PRO A 336 48.59 44.64 12.51
N TYR A 337 47.87 44.52 13.62
CA TYR A 337 47.82 43.27 14.39
C TYR A 337 46.90 42.22 13.73
N LYS A 338 47.36 40.97 13.66
CA LYS A 338 46.59 39.85 13.07
C LYS A 338 45.34 39.49 13.87
N THR A 339 45.44 39.50 15.20
CA THR A 339 44.33 39.26 16.12
C THR A 339 44.50 40.12 17.35
N VAL A 340 43.47 40.87 17.74
CA VAL A 340 43.42 41.57 19.02
C VAL A 340 42.22 41.04 19.79
N LYS A 341 42.43 40.57 21.02
CA LYS A 341 41.35 40.20 21.95
C LYS A 341 41.36 41.19 23.11
N GLU A 342 40.21 41.80 23.36
CA GLU A 342 40.01 42.62 24.54
C GLU A 342 39.16 41.86 25.54
N TYR A 343 39.60 41.84 26.80
CA TYR A 343 38.87 41.17 27.89
C TYR A 343 38.16 42.20 28.77
N ILE A 344 36.92 41.89 29.14
CA ILE A 344 36.10 42.66 30.06
C ILE A 344 35.85 41.85 31.31
N VAL A 345 36.14 42.44 32.46
CA VAL A 345 35.91 41.87 33.78
C VAL A 345 34.48 42.17 34.19
N HIS A 346 33.71 41.13 34.51
CA HIS A 346 32.31 41.24 34.92
C HIS A 346 32.10 42.30 36.00
N ASP A 347 32.84 42.21 37.10
CA ASP A 347 32.69 43.06 38.29
C ASP A 347 33.13 44.52 38.07
N LYS A 348 33.56 44.87 36.84
CA LYS A 348 33.92 46.23 36.45
C LYS A 348 32.89 46.89 35.53
N ILE A 349 31.83 46.18 35.17
CA ILE A 349 30.71 46.72 34.38
C ILE A 349 29.73 47.40 35.34
N ALA A 350 29.40 48.66 35.08
CA ALA A 350 28.37 49.41 35.80
C ALA A 350 27.00 49.30 35.10
N SER A 351 26.99 49.38 33.77
CA SER A 351 25.80 49.20 32.94
C SER A 351 26.21 48.89 31.49
N PHE A 352 25.27 48.43 30.68
CA PHE A 352 25.44 48.30 29.24
C PHE A 352 24.15 48.65 28.49
N GLU A 353 24.30 49.04 27.24
CA GLU A 353 23.22 49.40 26.33
C GLU A 353 23.43 48.66 25.00
N VAL A 354 22.35 48.16 24.41
CA VAL A 354 22.35 47.48 23.10
C VAL A 354 21.56 48.33 22.13
N ARG A 355 22.21 48.75 21.03
CA ARG A 355 21.57 49.48 19.93
C ARG A 355 21.62 48.65 18.66
N GLU A 356 20.52 47.98 18.34
CA GLU A 356 20.38 47.14 17.16
C GLU A 356 20.21 47.98 15.88
N TYR A 357 20.82 47.53 14.79
CA TYR A 357 20.62 48.08 13.46
C TYR A 357 20.69 47.00 12.38
N GLU A 358 19.99 47.23 11.29
CA GLU A 358 20.07 46.37 10.11
C GLU A 358 21.46 46.51 9.47
N GLY A 359 22.16 45.39 9.32
CA GLY A 359 23.41 45.38 8.55
C GLY A 359 23.11 45.78 7.11
N THR A 360 23.76 46.84 6.60
CA THR A 360 23.73 47.08 5.15
C THR A 360 24.45 45.91 4.48
N ASN A 361 23.73 45.16 3.63
CA ASN A 361 24.35 44.17 2.74
C ASN A 361 25.44 44.89 1.94
N LYS A 362 26.71 44.68 2.31
CA LYS A 362 27.87 45.08 1.53
C LYS A 362 28.44 43.87 0.82
#